data_AF-A0A960DDY1-F1
#
_entry.id   AF-A0A960DDY1-F1
#
_cell.length_a   1.000
_cell.length_b   1.000
_cell.length_c   1.000
_cell.angle_alpha   90.00
_cell.angle_beta   90.00
_cell.angle_gamma   90.00
#
_symmetry.space_group_name_H-M   'P 1'
#
loop_
_entity.id
_entity.type
_entity.pdbx_description
1 polymer ?
#
loop_
_entity_poly.entity_id
_entity_poly.type
_entity_poly.pdbx_seq_one_letter_code
_entity_poly.pdbx_strand_id
1 'polypeptide(L)'
;EVDAGVGGRAAVQIGRRLARLARTHQVIVVTHLPQVAAYADVHLVVEGPDSSGNGTSASGVRRLDDEHRVAELARMLAGLGESDSGRAHARELLDAARTDRERGS
;
A
#
# COMPACT_ATOMS: atom_id res chain seq x y z
N GLU A 1 12.71 7.81 6.45
CA GLU A 1 11.31 7.36 6.54
C GLU A 1 10.42 8.58 6.69
N VAL A 2 9.41 8.74 5.82
CA VAL A 2 8.38 9.79 5.94
C VAL A 2 7.27 9.39 6.93
N ASP A 3 7.27 8.13 7.35
CA ASP A 3 6.14 7.48 8.01
C ASP A 3 6.37 7.19 9.52
N ALA A 4 7.58 7.47 10.03
CA ALA A 4 7.91 7.23 11.43
C ALA A 4 7.15 8.20 12.35
N GLY A 5 6.18 7.67 13.12
CA GLY A 5 5.37 8.44 14.08
C GLY A 5 4.07 9.02 13.53
N VAL A 6 3.68 8.67 12.29
CA VAL A 6 2.49 9.21 11.63
C VAL A 6 1.42 8.13 11.46
N GLY A 7 0.39 8.14 12.33
CA GLY A 7 -0.75 7.22 12.26
C GLY A 7 -2.05 7.91 11.79
N GLY A 8 -2.99 7.14 11.24
CA GLY A 8 -4.37 7.59 11.00
C GLY A 8 -4.50 8.71 9.95
N ARG A 9 -5.15 9.83 10.32
CA ARG A 9 -5.49 10.93 9.38
C ARG A 9 -4.27 11.57 8.72
N ALA A 10 -3.13 11.62 9.41
CA ALA A 10 -1.93 12.25 8.87
C ALA A 10 -1.32 11.39 7.74
N ALA A 11 -1.33 10.06 7.87
CA ALA A 11 -0.91 9.14 6.81
C ALA A 11 -1.79 9.27 5.55
N VAL A 12 -3.10 9.45 5.73
CA VAL A 12 -4.03 9.72 4.62
C VAL A 12 -3.66 11.02 3.89
N GLN A 13 -3.32 12.09 4.63
CA GLN A 13 -2.90 13.35 4.00
C GLN A 13 -1.57 13.22 3.25
N ILE A 14 -0.64 12.39 3.75
CA ILE A 14 0.60 12.06 3.05
C ILE A 14 0.27 11.35 1.73
N GLY A 15 -0.51 10.27 1.76
CA GLY A 15 -0.94 9.54 0.56
C GLY A 15 -1.59 10.45 -0.49
N ARG A 16 -2.50 11.33 -0.05
CA ARG A 16 -3.15 12.32 -0.92
C ARG A 16 -2.18 13.29 -1.58
N ARG A 17 -1.20 13.81 -0.84
CA ARG A 17 -0.19 14.74 -1.37
C ARG A 17 0.74 14.04 -2.37
N LEU A 18 1.14 12.81 -2.07
CA LEU A 18 1.97 11.99 -2.96
C LEU A 18 1.23 11.68 -4.25
N ALA A 19 -0.04 11.29 -4.19
CA ALA A 19 -0.87 11.07 -5.38
C ALA A 19 -1.03 12.34 -6.23
N ARG A 20 -1.17 13.52 -5.60
CA ARG A 20 -1.21 14.79 -6.32
C ARG A 20 0.10 15.12 -7.03
N LEU A 21 1.24 14.84 -6.40
CA LEU A 21 2.57 15.02 -6.98
C LEU A 21 2.83 14.02 -8.12
N ALA A 22 2.34 12.79 -7.98
CA ALA A 22 2.48 11.72 -8.96
C ALA A 22 1.90 12.06 -10.35
N ARG A 23 1.01 13.06 -10.43
CA ARG A 23 0.45 13.56 -11.70
C ARG A 23 1.48 14.25 -12.59
N THR A 24 2.55 14.79 -12.02
CA THR A 24 3.58 15.53 -12.77
C THR A 24 4.98 14.96 -12.61
N HIS A 25 5.17 14.04 -11.66
CA HIS A 25 6.46 13.42 -11.36
C HIS A 25 6.28 11.93 -11.10
N GLN A 26 7.28 11.13 -11.42
CA GLN A 26 7.32 9.75 -10.93
C GLN A 26 7.66 9.75 -9.44
N VAL A 27 6.74 9.24 -8.62
CA VAL A 27 6.90 9.15 -7.15
C VAL A 27 7.00 7.67 -6.78
N ILE A 28 8.12 7.28 -6.18
CA ILE A 28 8.36 5.92 -5.67
C ILE A 28 8.44 6.00 -4.15
N VAL A 29 7.65 5.19 -3.46
CA VAL A 29 7.51 5.22 -2.00
C VAL A 29 7.67 3.80 -1.48
N VAL A 30 8.56 3.63 -0.51
CA VAL A 30 8.61 2.42 0.33
C VAL A 30 7.90 2.76 1.64
N THR A 31 6.80 2.08 1.93
CA THR A 31 5.95 2.37 3.08
C THR A 31 5.42 1.09 3.71
N HIS A 32 5.24 1.10 5.02
CA HIS A 32 4.50 0.08 5.76
C HIS A 32 3.09 0.56 6.16
N LEU A 33 2.71 1.78 5.78
CA LEU A 33 1.41 2.36 6.13
C LEU A 33 0.37 2.04 5.05
N PRO A 34 -0.70 1.29 5.37
CA PRO A 34 -1.75 0.95 4.39
C PRO A 34 -2.45 2.20 3.86
N GLN A 35 -2.57 3.24 4.69
CA GLN A 35 -3.20 4.51 4.31
C GLN A 35 -2.42 5.25 3.23
N VAL A 36 -1.09 5.08 3.17
CA VAL A 36 -0.26 5.65 2.11
C VAL A 36 -0.32 4.77 0.86
N ALA A 37 -0.15 3.45 1.04
CA ALA A 37 -0.15 2.48 -0.06
C ALA A 37 -1.48 2.45 -0.85
N ALA A 38 -2.62 2.70 -0.20
CA ALA A 38 -3.93 2.75 -0.85
C ALA A 38 -4.02 3.82 -1.95
N TYR A 39 -3.24 4.90 -1.87
CA TYR A 39 -3.24 5.99 -2.85
C TYR A 39 -2.37 5.71 -4.09
N ALA A 40 -1.56 4.64 -4.09
CA ALA A 40 -0.66 4.34 -5.20
C ALA A 40 -1.39 3.93 -6.49
N ASP A 41 -0.86 4.38 -7.64
CA ASP A 41 -1.26 3.86 -8.96
C ASP A 41 -0.93 2.39 -9.12
N VAL A 42 0.31 2.06 -8.76
CA VAL A 42 0.89 0.73 -8.82
C VAL A 42 1.32 0.36 -7.41
N HIS A 43 0.83 -0.78 -6.92
CA HIS A 43 1.25 -1.33 -5.64
C HIS A 43 2.15 -2.54 -5.92
N LEU A 44 3.40 -2.45 -5.47
CA LEU A 44 4.39 -3.53 -5.54
C LEU A 44 4.65 -4.04 -4.14
N VAL A 45 4.79 -5.35 -4.00
CA VAL A 45 5.26 -5.98 -2.75
C VAL A 45 6.64 -6.53 -2.96
N VAL A 46 7.45 -6.40 -1.91
CA VAL A 46 8.78 -6.99 -1.81
C VAL A 46 8.62 -8.28 -1.03
N GLU A 47 8.93 -9.41 -1.68
CA GLU A 47 8.84 -10.73 -1.08
C GLU A 47 10.20 -11.13 -0.48
N GLY A 48 10.15 -11.80 0.68
CA GLY A 48 11.34 -12.33 1.33
C GLY A 48 12.06 -13.37 0.44
N PRO A 49 13.34 -13.64 0.70
CA PRO A 49 14.09 -14.59 -0.11
C PRO A 49 13.44 -15.99 -0.05
N ASP A 50 13.45 -16.67 -1.19
CA ASP A 50 13.00 -18.06 -1.28
C ASP A 50 13.82 -18.91 -0.30
N SER A 51 13.15 -19.74 0.51
CA SER A 51 13.81 -20.56 1.54
C SER A 51 14.64 -21.72 0.96
N SER A 52 14.79 -21.76 -0.36
CA SER A 52 15.41 -22.81 -1.16
C SER A 52 16.95 -22.80 -1.07
N GLY A 53 17.53 -22.64 0.12
CA GLY A 53 18.89 -23.06 0.52
C GLY A 53 20.12 -22.67 -0.31
N ASN A 54 19.97 -22.01 -1.46
CA ASN A 54 21.01 -21.92 -2.48
C ASN A 54 21.62 -20.51 -2.50
N GLY A 55 22.11 -20.06 -1.35
CA GLY A 55 23.12 -19.01 -1.17
C GLY A 55 22.84 -17.60 -1.73
N THR A 56 21.76 -17.39 -2.47
CA THR A 56 21.41 -16.11 -3.07
C THR A 56 20.04 -15.72 -2.55
N SER A 57 20.02 -14.94 -1.47
CA SER A 57 18.81 -14.34 -0.91
C SER A 57 18.30 -13.23 -1.84
N ALA A 58 17.82 -13.58 -3.04
CA ALA A 58 17.23 -12.63 -3.95
C ALA A 58 15.80 -12.31 -3.48
N SER A 59 15.56 -11.05 -3.14
CA SER A 59 14.22 -10.56 -2.82
C SER A 59 13.45 -10.32 -4.12
N GLY A 60 12.27 -10.94 -4.23
CA GLY A 60 11.38 -10.78 -5.38
C GLY A 60 10.56 -9.49 -5.27
N VAL A 61 10.14 -8.94 -6.40
CA VAL A 61 9.17 -7.84 -6.45
C VAL A 61 8.00 -8.26 -7.33
N ARG A 62 6.78 -8.15 -6.82
CA ARG A 62 5.57 -8.51 -7.55
C ARG A 62 4.58 -7.36 -7.56
N ARG A 63 3.98 -7.10 -8.72
CA ARG A 63 2.86 -6.16 -8.86
C ARG A 63 1.57 -6.82 -8.40
N LEU A 64 0.79 -6.08 -7.62
CA LEU A 64 -0.52 -6.51 -7.15
C LEU A 64 -1.63 -6.07 -8.11
N ASP A 65 -2.56 -6.98 -8.39
CA ASP A 65 -3.88 -6.64 -8.94
C ASP A 65 -4.82 -6.15 -7.83
N ASP A 66 -6.05 -5.80 -8.19
CA ASP A 66 -7.02 -5.24 -7.25
C ASP A 66 -7.33 -6.15 -6.05
N GLU A 67 -7.46 -7.46 -6.27
CA GLU A 67 -7.78 -8.38 -5.19
C GLU A 67 -6.59 -8.57 -4.24
N HIS A 68 -5.40 -8.75 -4.81
CA HIS A 68 -4.18 -8.89 -4.02
C HIS A 68 -3.81 -7.57 -3.32
N ARG A 69 -4.17 -6.41 -3.89
CA ARG A 69 -4.05 -5.11 -3.21
C ARG A 69 -4.88 -5.05 -1.95
N VAL A 70 -6.14 -5.50 -2.00
CA VAL A 70 -7.01 -5.56 -0.80
C VAL A 70 -6.39 -6.49 0.24
N ALA A 71 -5.91 -7.67 -0.18
CA ALA A 71 -5.26 -8.62 0.72
C ALA A 71 -4.03 -8.01 1.41
N GLU A 72 -3.18 -7.33 0.66
CA GLU A 72 -1.97 -6.70 1.21
C GLU A 72 -2.29 -5.54 2.13
N LEU A 73 -3.25 -4.68 1.77
CA LEU A 73 -3.69 -3.59 2.65
C LEU A 73 -4.29 -4.14 3.95
N ALA A 74 -5.07 -5.23 3.89
CA ALA A 74 -5.58 -5.91 5.07
C ALA A 74 -4.45 -6.48 5.95
N ARG A 75 -3.41 -7.05 5.32
CA ARG A 75 -2.20 -7.53 6.03
C ARG A 75 -1.45 -6.38 6.72
N MET A 76 -1.28 -5.24 6.02
CA MET A 76 -0.60 -4.04 6.53
C MET A 76 -1.36 -3.34 7.66
N LEU A 77 -2.69 -3.42 7.70
CA LEU A 77 -3.55 -2.87 8.76
C LEU A 77 -3.40 -3.57 10.13
N ALA A 78 -2.39 -4.45 10.28
CA ALA A 78 -1.96 -5.11 11.52
C ALA A 78 -2.87 -6.26 12.00
N GLY A 79 -2.78 -7.40 11.29
CA GLY A 79 -2.93 -8.74 11.90
C GLY A 79 -4.11 -9.58 11.42
N LEU A 80 -5.00 -9.02 10.60
CA LEU A 80 -6.26 -9.62 10.17
C LEU A 80 -6.24 -10.01 8.68
N GLY A 81 -5.07 -10.34 8.12
CA GLY A 81 -4.87 -10.53 6.67
C GLY A 81 -5.87 -11.49 6.01
N GLU A 82 -6.46 -12.39 6.79
CA GLU A 82 -7.47 -13.35 6.34
C GLU A 82 -8.87 -13.15 6.94
N SER A 83 -9.10 -12.19 7.85
CA SER A 83 -10.45 -11.97 8.37
C SER A 83 -11.30 -11.16 7.38
N ASP A 84 -12.58 -11.51 7.30
CA ASP A 84 -13.54 -10.77 6.46
C ASP A 84 -13.63 -9.30 6.85
N SER A 85 -13.54 -8.99 8.15
CA SER A 85 -13.53 -7.61 8.66
C SER A 85 -12.29 -6.83 8.24
N GLY A 86 -11.11 -7.47 8.22
CA GLY A 86 -9.88 -6.85 7.74
C GLY A 86 -9.94 -6.53 6.25
N ARG A 87 -10.44 -7.48 5.44
CA ARG A 87 -10.65 -7.27 4.00
C ARG A 87 -11.70 -6.21 3.70
N ALA A 88 -12.79 -6.16 4.49
CA ALA A 88 -13.80 -5.11 4.36
C ALA A 88 -13.19 -3.73 4.60
N HIS A 89 -12.45 -3.56 5.70
CA HIS A 89 -11.81 -2.29 6.02
C HIS A 89 -10.76 -1.89 4.97
N ALA A 90 -10.00 -2.85 4.44
CA ALA A 90 -9.05 -2.60 3.36
C ALA A 90 -9.73 -2.14 2.06
N ARG A 91 -10.90 -2.70 1.71
CA ARG A 91 -11.70 -2.23 0.55
C ARG A 91 -12.19 -0.81 0.75
N GLU A 92 -12.77 -0.50 1.92
CA GLU A 92 -13.21 0.85 2.25
C GLU A 92 -12.08 1.87 2.11
N LEU A 93 -10.89 1.53 2.60
CA LEU A 93 -9.70 2.37 2.49
C LEU A 93 -9.28 2.57 1.03
N LEU A 94 -9.23 1.50 0.23
CA LEU A 94 -8.85 1.56 -1.18
C LEU A 94 -9.85 2.39 -2.01
N ASP A 95 -11.14 2.17 -1.79
CA ASP A 95 -12.21 2.87 -2.51
C ASP A 95 -12.28 4.36 -2.15
N ALA A 96 -12.07 4.69 -0.87
CA ALA A 96 -11.95 6.07 -0.42
C ALA A 96 -10.74 6.78 -1.07
N ALA A 97 -9.59 6.11 -1.16
CA ALA A 97 -8.41 6.64 -1.82
C ALA A 97 -8.61 6.86 -3.32
N ARG A 98 -9.24 5.90 -4.01
CA ARG A 98 -9.62 6.02 -5.44
C ARG A 98 -10.56 7.20 -5.67
N THR A 99 -11.63 7.29 -4.90
CA THR A 99 -12.62 8.38 -4.98
C THR A 99 -11.97 9.74 -4.75
N ASP A 100 -11.08 9.87 -3.74
CA ASP A 100 -10.40 11.15 -3.45
C ASP A 100 -9.44 11.56 -4.56
N ARG A 101 -8.76 10.60 -5.19
CA ARG A 101 -7.90 10.86 -6.35
C ARG A 101 -8.67 11.33 -7.57
N GLU A 102 -9.83 10.74 -7.83
CA GLU A 102 -10.73 11.15 -8.91
C GLU A 102 -11.26 12.56 -8.69
N ARG A 103 -11.72 12.89 -7.47
CA ARG A 103 -12.21 14.24 -7.12
C ARG A 103 -11.13 15.31 -7.10
N GLY A 104 -9.87 14.90 -6.90
CA GLY A 104 -8.72 15.78 -6.86
C GLY A 104 -8.11 16.07 -8.22
N SER A 105 -8.52 15.33 -9.26
CA SER A 105 -8.14 15.51 -10.67
C SER A 105 -9.00 16.58 -11.33
#